data_AF-Q2JMB5-F1
#
_entry.id   AF-Q2JMB5-F1
#
_cell.length_a   1.000
_cell.length_b   1.000
_cell.length_c   1.000
_cell.angle_alpha   90.00
_cell.angle_beta   90.00
_cell.angle_gamma   90.00
#
_symmetry.space_group_name_H-M   'P 1'
#
loop_
_entity.id
_entity.type
_entity.pdbx_description
1 polymer ?
#
loop_
_entity_poly.entity_id
_entity_poly.type
_entity_poly.pdbx_seq_one_letter_code
_entity_poly.pdbx_strand_id
1 'polypeptide(L)'
;MLHRRIYQLSREGKDVWIYLRDQGRWLERAKILDIEGDTILVRYETEDEEEICSWEEMIRLESIGAVAQRLSTIPKGMLSTSDLLTSEDCPPAELLHPPLLPTEGEDHPSSERLVEDYYLDREAPAELPVRSSGEDLKRADRARHDAEGTD
;
A
#
# COMPACT_ATOMS: atom_id res chain seq x y z
N MET A 1 12.77 -10.52 0.52
CA MET A 1 12.93 -9.13 1.02
C MET A 1 12.16 -8.86 2.33
N LEU A 2 10.94 -9.39 2.48
CA LEU A 2 10.08 -9.16 3.65
C LEU A 2 10.75 -9.51 5.00
N HIS A 3 11.53 -10.59 5.06
CA HIS A 3 12.22 -11.01 6.30
C HIS A 3 13.21 -9.96 6.84
N ARG A 4 13.91 -9.24 5.96
CA ARG A 4 14.84 -8.17 6.38
C ARG A 4 14.09 -7.02 7.06
N ARG A 5 12.90 -6.68 6.56
CA ARG A 5 12.10 -5.59 7.15
C ARG A 5 11.55 -6.00 8.51
N ILE A 6 11.11 -7.24 8.67
CA ILE A 6 10.68 -7.80 9.98
C ILE A 6 11.81 -7.68 11.01
N TYR A 7 13.04 -8.04 10.64
CA TYR A 7 14.19 -7.93 11.54
C TYR A 7 14.51 -6.47 11.93
N GLN A 8 14.28 -5.50 11.04
CA GLN A 8 14.43 -4.09 11.40
C GLN A 8 13.35 -3.66 12.39
N LEU A 9 12.10 -4.07 12.13
CA LEU A 9 10.95 -3.71 12.97
C LEU A 9 11.06 -4.30 14.38
N SER A 10 11.59 -5.52 14.53
CA SER A 10 11.84 -6.11 15.86
C SER A 10 12.85 -5.29 16.67
N ARG A 11 13.93 -4.80 16.03
CA ARG A 11 14.94 -3.95 16.68
C ARG A 11 14.43 -2.56 17.04
N GLU A 12 13.50 -2.02 16.25
CA GLU A 12 12.88 -0.72 16.52
C GLU A 12 11.85 -0.80 17.66
N GLY A 13 11.33 -1.99 17.97
CA GLY A 13 10.37 -2.22 19.06
C GLY A 13 9.03 -1.51 18.88
N LYS A 14 8.69 -1.13 17.64
CA LYS A 14 7.48 -0.41 17.27
C LYS A 14 6.31 -1.35 17.04
N ASP A 15 5.11 -0.81 17.23
CA ASP A 15 3.88 -1.51 16.89
C ASP A 15 3.72 -1.59 15.38
N VAL A 16 3.43 -2.78 14.90
CA VAL A 16 3.28 -3.12 13.49
C VAL A 16 1.97 -3.85 13.26
N TRP A 17 1.53 -3.84 12.02
CA TRP A 17 0.38 -4.59 11.56
C TRP A 17 0.89 -5.75 10.71
N ILE A 18 0.48 -6.97 11.04
CA ILE A 18 0.97 -8.19 10.39
C ILE A 18 -0.20 -8.88 9.70
N TYR A 19 -0.11 -9.08 8.39
CA TYR A 19 -1.10 -9.84 7.65
C TYR A 19 -0.68 -11.32 7.57
N LEU A 20 -1.55 -12.19 8.08
CA LEU A 20 -1.38 -13.64 8.06
C LEU A 20 -2.13 -14.21 6.86
N ARG A 21 -1.40 -14.84 5.93
CA ARG A 21 -1.95 -15.37 4.68
C ARG A 21 -2.71 -16.68 4.86
N ASP A 22 -2.34 -17.45 5.87
CA ASP A 22 -2.92 -18.73 6.25
C ASP A 22 -4.29 -18.57 6.91
N GLN A 23 -4.44 -17.54 7.74
CA GLN A 23 -5.67 -17.20 8.44
C GLN A 23 -6.50 -16.12 7.72
N GLY A 24 -5.88 -15.38 6.80
CA GLY A 24 -6.53 -14.29 6.07
C GLY A 24 -6.89 -13.07 6.93
N ARG A 25 -6.17 -12.84 8.04
CA ARG A 25 -6.47 -11.76 9.01
C ARG A 25 -5.29 -10.82 9.27
N TRP A 26 -5.58 -9.64 9.80
CA TRP A 26 -4.59 -8.70 10.31
C TRP A 26 -4.44 -8.84 11.83
N LEU A 27 -3.20 -8.87 12.29
CA LEU A 27 -2.85 -8.62 13.68
C LEU A 27 -2.54 -7.14 13.83
N GLU A 28 -3.39 -6.43 14.56
CA GLU A 28 -3.25 -5.00 14.80
C GLU A 28 -2.39 -4.74 16.04
N ARG A 29 -1.64 -3.63 16.02
CA ARG A 29 -0.78 -3.18 17.15
C ARG A 29 0.13 -4.30 17.68
N ALA A 30 0.59 -5.18 16.80
CA ALA A 30 1.46 -6.28 17.17
C ALA A 30 2.89 -5.79 17.39
N LYS A 31 3.55 -6.32 18.40
CA LYS A 31 4.96 -6.09 18.69
C LYS A 31 5.73 -7.37 18.48
N ILE A 32 6.76 -7.33 17.63
CA ILE A 32 7.67 -8.44 17.43
C ILE A 32 8.63 -8.47 18.62
N LEU A 33 8.54 -9.52 19.44
CA LEU A 33 9.36 -9.70 20.63
C LEU A 33 10.71 -10.34 20.28
N ASP A 34 10.67 -11.42 19.51
CA ASP A 34 11.87 -12.15 19.11
C ASP A 34 11.71 -12.82 17.74
N ILE A 35 12.84 -13.23 17.17
CA ILE A 35 12.92 -13.95 15.90
C ILE A 35 13.77 -15.21 16.11
N GLU A 36 13.10 -16.35 16.09
CA GLU A 36 13.71 -17.67 16.23
C GLU A 36 13.71 -18.39 14.88
N GLY A 37 14.84 -18.34 14.18
CA GLY A 37 15.00 -19.03 12.90
C GLY A 37 14.04 -18.53 11.82
N ASP A 38 13.04 -19.35 11.49
CA ASP A 38 11.97 -19.06 10.53
C ASP A 38 10.63 -18.68 11.18
N THR A 39 10.62 -18.47 12.49
CA THR A 39 9.46 -18.08 13.30
C THR A 39 9.70 -16.75 14.01
N ILE A 40 8.63 -16.02 14.28
CA ILE A 40 8.65 -14.80 15.09
C ILE A 40 7.73 -14.97 16.28
N LEU A 41 8.16 -14.46 17.44
CA LEU A 41 7.31 -14.31 18.61
C LEU A 41 6.69 -12.91 18.56
N VAL A 42 5.36 -12.84 18.54
CA VAL A 42 4.63 -11.58 18.51
C VAL A 42 3.69 -11.46 19.69
N ARG A 43 3.57 -10.25 20.22
CA ARG A 43 2.57 -9.90 21.21
C ARG A 43 1.60 -8.90 20.63
N TYR A 44 0.30 -9.12 20.75
CA TYR A 44 -0.72 -8.19 20.26
C TYR A 44 -1.91 -8.15 21.21
N GLU A 45 -2.74 -7.13 21.06
CA GLU A 45 -3.92 -6.92 21.90
C GLU A 45 -5.18 -6.89 21.03
N THR A 46 -6.24 -7.53 21.50
CA THR A 46 -7.58 -7.41 20.92
C THR A 46 -8.48 -6.71 21.92
N GLU A 47 -9.27 -5.77 21.42
CA GLU A 47 -10.24 -5.02 22.20
C GLU A 47 -11.63 -5.53 21.84
N ASP A 48 -12.36 -6.04 22.83
CA ASP A 48 -13.76 -6.43 22.74
C ASP A 48 -14.62 -5.48 23.59
N GLU A 49 -15.94 -5.62 23.54
CA GLU A 49 -16.88 -4.71 24.23
C GLU A 49 -16.69 -4.69 25.77
N GLU A 50 -16.20 -5.78 26.36
CA GLU A 50 -16.08 -5.96 27.81
C GLU A 50 -14.62 -6.02 28.30
N GLU A 51 -13.66 -6.38 27.45
CA GLU A 51 -12.28 -6.63 27.88
C GLU A 51 -11.21 -6.39 26.80
N ILE A 52 -9.96 -6.25 27.26
CA ILE A 52 -8.77 -6.24 26.42
C ILE A 52 -8.02 -7.54 26.66
N CYS A 53 -7.88 -8.35 25.61
CA CYS A 53 -7.11 -9.59 25.67
C CYS A 53 -5.70 -9.35 25.12
N SER A 54 -4.68 -9.78 25.86
CA SER A 54 -3.28 -9.79 25.40
C SER A 54 -2.90 -11.20 24.93
N TRP A 55 -2.35 -11.29 23.73
CA TRP A 55 -1.95 -12.54 23.09
C TRP A 55 -0.45 -12.54 22.85
N GLU A 56 0.17 -13.71 23.02
CA GLU A 56 1.53 -13.99 22.57
C GLU A 56 1.48 -15.21 21.65
N GLU A 57 1.90 -15.05 20.41
CA GLU A 57 1.78 -16.08 19.36
C GLU A 57 3.10 -16.26 18.62
N MET A 58 3.44 -17.51 18.32
CA MET A 58 4.60 -17.86 17.50
C MET A 58 4.16 -18.12 16.06
N ILE A 59 4.66 -17.31 15.13
CA ILE A 59 4.17 -17.23 13.75
C ILE A 59 5.31 -17.51 12.77
N ARG A 60 5.08 -18.41 11.82
CA ARG A 60 6.06 -18.68 10.77
C ARG A 60 6.19 -17.49 9.82
N LEU A 61 7.41 -17.19 9.41
CA LEU A 61 7.70 -16.14 8.42
C LEU A 61 7.00 -16.43 7.08
N GLU A 62 6.85 -17.70 6.71
CA GLU A 62 6.13 -18.11 5.50
C GLU A 62 4.63 -17.81 5.55
N SER A 63 4.03 -17.71 6.74
CA SER A 63 2.62 -17.33 6.92
C SER A 63 2.40 -15.83 6.76
N ILE A 64 3.45 -15.00 6.83
CA ILE A 64 3.30 -13.54 6.78
C ILE A 64 3.20 -13.08 5.33
N GLY A 65 2.04 -12.56 4.94
CA GLY A 65 1.83 -12.01 3.60
C GLY A 65 2.31 -10.56 3.45
N ALA A 66 2.14 -9.75 4.50
CA ALA A 66 2.53 -8.34 4.50
C ALA A 66 2.80 -7.84 5.93
N VAL A 67 3.61 -6.79 6.04
CA VAL A 67 3.83 -6.05 7.28
C VAL A 67 3.70 -4.56 7.00
N ALA A 68 2.88 -3.88 7.78
CA ALA A 68 2.67 -2.44 7.69
C ALA A 68 3.00 -1.76 9.03
N GLN A 69 3.46 -0.52 8.95
CA GLN A 69 3.71 0.30 10.14
C GLN A 69 2.85 1.55 10.02
N ARG A 70 2.06 1.83 11.05
CA ARG A 70 1.28 3.06 11.12
C ARG A 70 2.22 4.23 11.42
N LEU A 71 2.26 5.23 10.54
CA LEU A 71 3.12 6.41 10.69
C LEU A 71 2.46 7.54 11.49
N SER A 72 1.14 7.71 11.33
CA SER A 72 0.34 8.68 12.07
C SER A 72 -1.13 8.24 12.09
N THR A 73 -1.91 8.84 13.00
CA THR A 73 -3.37 8.66 13.08
C THR A 73 -4.00 10.03 13.29
N ILE A 74 -5.03 10.34 12.52
CA ILE A 74 -5.84 11.55 12.70
C ILE A 74 -7.20 11.10 13.22
N PRO A 75 -7.59 11.43 14.47
CA PRO A 75 -8.89 11.07 15.01
C PRO A 75 -10.01 11.78 14.22
N LYS A 76 -11.00 11.00 13.80
CA LYS A 76 -12.17 11.53 13.08
C LYS A 76 -13.00 12.39 14.04
N GLY A 77 -13.18 13.67 13.72
CA GLY A 77 -14.06 14.59 14.47
C GLY A 77 -13.38 15.58 15.42
N MET A 78 -12.06 15.52 15.59
CA MET A 78 -11.33 16.50 16.43
C MET A 78 -10.76 17.69 15.63
N LEU A 79 -10.57 17.52 14.33
CA LEU A 79 -10.11 18.55 13.39
C LEU A 79 -10.90 18.38 12.08
N SER A 80 -11.49 19.46 11.56
CA SER A 80 -11.93 19.46 10.17
C SER A 80 -10.68 19.42 9.28
N THR A 81 -10.78 18.87 8.07
CA THR A 81 -9.65 18.87 7.11
C THR A 81 -9.09 20.28 6.87
N SER A 82 -9.92 21.31 7.06
CA SER A 82 -9.56 22.74 7.01
C SER A 82 -8.71 23.23 8.20
N ASP A 83 -8.73 22.54 9.34
CA ASP A 83 -7.97 22.91 10.55
C ASP A 83 -6.56 22.28 10.55
N LEU A 84 -6.28 21.38 9.60
CA LEU A 84 -4.93 20.88 9.38
C LEU A 84 -4.12 21.96 8.69
N LEU A 85 -3.02 22.37 9.32
CA LEU A 85 -2.05 23.29 8.73
C LEU A 85 -1.57 22.70 7.40
N THR A 86 -1.93 23.38 6.31
CA THR A 86 -1.47 23.03 4.96
C THR A 86 -0.24 23.86 4.62
N SER A 87 0.43 23.53 3.51
CA SER A 87 1.63 24.27 3.05
C SER A 87 1.41 25.78 2.91
N GLU A 88 0.18 26.21 2.69
CA GLU A 88 -0.21 27.61 2.50
C GLU A 88 -0.13 28.46 3.78
N ASP A 89 -0.09 27.83 4.97
CA ASP A 89 0.01 28.50 6.27
C ASP A 89 1.44 28.48 6.85
N CYS A 90 2.43 28.07 6.04
CA CYS A 90 3.82 28.01 6.46
C CYS A 90 4.44 29.42 6.52
N PRO A 91 5.04 29.84 7.67
CA PRO A 91 5.61 31.17 7.78
C PRO A 91 6.80 31.33 6.81
N PRO A 92 7.04 32.55 6.26
CA PRO A 92 8.06 32.76 5.24
C PRO A 92 9.47 32.33 5.62
N ALA A 93 9.78 32.32 6.92
CA ALA A 93 11.08 31.90 7.45
C ALA A 93 11.31 30.38 7.42
N GLU A 94 10.25 29.57 7.29
CA GLU A 94 10.29 28.10 7.29
C GLU A 94 10.07 27.50 5.88
N LEU A 95 9.86 28.35 4.87
CA LEU A 95 9.73 27.92 3.48
C LEU A 95 11.06 27.38 2.96
N LEU A 96 11.07 26.12 2.55
CA LEU A 96 12.23 25.51 1.89
C LEU A 96 12.56 26.19 0.55
N HIS A 97 11.56 26.82 -0.08
CA HIS A 97 11.69 27.57 -1.32
C HIS A 97 10.90 28.89 -1.24
N PRO A 98 11.49 30.04 -1.63
CA PRO A 98 10.75 31.28 -1.74
C PRO A 98 9.61 31.15 -2.77
N PRO A 99 8.44 31.77 -2.55
CA PRO A 99 7.42 31.89 -3.57
C PRO A 99 8.02 32.58 -4.79
N LEU A 100 7.84 32.01 -5.98
CA LEU A 100 8.23 32.66 -7.23
C LEU A 100 7.37 33.92 -7.38
N LEU A 101 7.92 35.08 -7.04
CA LEU A 101 7.30 36.35 -7.33
C LEU A 101 7.18 36.48 -8.85
N PRO A 102 6.02 36.84 -9.40
CA PRO A 102 5.95 37.25 -10.80
C PRO A 102 6.79 38.53 -10.91
N THR A 103 7.94 38.43 -11.55
CA THR A 103 8.71 39.60 -11.97
C THR A 103 7.84 40.37 -12.95
N GLU A 104 7.37 41.54 -12.54
CA GLU A 104 6.68 42.46 -13.44
C GLU A 104 7.61 42.82 -14.60
N GLY A 105 7.27 42.29 -15.78
CA GLY A 105 7.58 42.85 -17.09
C GLY A 105 9.03 42.81 -17.55
N GLU A 106 9.47 41.67 -18.09
CA GLU A 106 10.32 41.66 -19.29
C GLU A 106 9.88 40.51 -20.22
N ASP A 107 9.44 40.89 -21.42
CA ASP A 107 8.98 40.02 -22.51
C ASP A 107 10.07 39.01 -22.92
N HIS A 108 9.94 37.73 -22.55
CA HIS A 108 10.66 36.63 -23.22
C HIS A 108 9.83 35.32 -23.21
N PRO A 109 9.96 34.50 -24.26
CA PRO A 109 8.86 33.70 -24.79
C PRO A 109 8.47 32.52 -23.91
N SER A 110 7.16 32.42 -23.67
CA SER A 110 6.36 31.23 -23.33
C SER A 110 7.05 30.17 -22.46
N SER A 111 6.98 30.36 -21.14
CA SER A 111 7.24 29.32 -20.14
C SER A 111 6.32 28.10 -20.25
N GLU A 112 5.24 28.17 -21.05
CA GLU A 112 4.34 27.06 -21.37
C GLU A 112 5.08 25.84 -21.96
N ARG A 113 6.19 26.04 -22.70
CA ARG A 113 6.97 24.93 -23.27
C ARG A 113 7.70 24.07 -22.23
N LEU A 114 8.18 24.69 -21.15
CA LEU A 114 8.96 23.97 -20.13
C LEU A 114 8.10 23.08 -19.23
N VAL A 115 6.81 23.41 -19.09
CA VAL A 115 5.86 22.58 -18.34
C VAL A 115 5.35 21.43 -19.20
N GLU A 116 5.11 21.65 -20.50
CA GLU A 116 4.74 20.57 -21.44
C GLU A 116 5.83 19.50 -21.55
N ASP A 117 7.12 19.89 -21.59
CA ASP A 117 8.23 18.92 -21.67
C ASP A 117 8.33 18.04 -20.42
N TYR A 118 7.94 18.55 -19.24
CA TYR A 118 7.92 17.78 -17.99
C TYR A 118 6.73 16.80 -17.87
N TYR A 119 5.66 17.02 -18.64
CA TYR A 119 4.50 16.11 -18.70
C TYR A 119 4.54 15.13 -19.88
N LEU A 120 5.35 15.39 -20.91
CA LEU A 120 5.47 14.49 -22.07
C LEU A 120 6.37 13.26 -21.82
N ASP A 121 7.24 13.28 -20.81
CA ASP A 121 8.18 12.18 -20.51
C ASP A 121 7.61 11.06 -19.62
N ARG A 122 6.32 11.12 -19.26
CA ARG A 122 5.59 9.94 -18.79
C ARG A 122 4.98 9.23 -19.99
N GLU A 123 5.72 8.26 -20.52
CA GLU A 123 5.15 7.19 -21.34
C GLU A 123 3.80 6.77 -20.75
N ALA A 124 2.75 6.89 -21.57
CA ALA A 124 1.42 6.42 -21.23
C ALA A 124 1.50 4.96 -20.76
N PRO A 125 0.88 4.57 -19.62
CA PRO A 125 0.68 3.17 -19.35
C PRO A 125 -0.19 2.61 -20.47
N ALA A 126 0.35 1.61 -21.19
CA ALA A 126 -0.35 0.90 -22.24
C ALA A 126 -1.79 0.57 -21.80
N GLU A 127 -2.77 0.98 -22.59
CA GLU A 127 -4.16 0.63 -22.36
C GLU A 127 -4.30 -0.90 -22.30
N LEU A 128 -4.69 -1.40 -21.14
CA LEU A 128 -5.12 -2.78 -20.98
C LEU A 128 -6.41 -2.95 -21.80
N PRO A 129 -6.53 -3.99 -22.64
CA PRO A 129 -7.73 -4.15 -23.45
C PRO A 129 -8.93 -4.37 -22.54
N VAL A 130 -9.92 -3.47 -22.70
CA VAL A 130 -11.26 -3.55 -22.13
C VAL A 130 -11.84 -4.93 -22.43
N ARG A 131 -12.00 -5.77 -21.41
CA ARG A 131 -12.80 -6.98 -21.52
C ARG A 131 -14.26 -6.57 -21.59
N SER A 132 -14.78 -6.44 -22.81
CA SER A 132 -16.20 -6.31 -23.06
C SER A 132 -16.92 -7.55 -22.53
N SER A 133 -17.81 -7.34 -21.57
CA SER A 133 -18.89 -8.28 -21.26
C SER A 133 -19.71 -8.52 -22.53
N GLY A 134 -19.82 -9.76 -22.94
CA GLY A 134 -20.59 -10.17 -24.12
C GLY A 134 -20.50 -11.67 -24.28
N GLU A 135 -21.63 -12.32 -24.10
CA GLU A 135 -21.89 -13.75 -24.24
C GLU A 135 -21.52 -14.29 -25.62
N ASP A 136 -21.56 -15.62 -25.73
CA ASP A 136 -21.42 -16.44 -26.94
C ASP A 136 -20.00 -16.74 -27.44
N LEU A 137 -19.48 -17.89 -27.01
CA LEU A 137 -18.94 -18.87 -27.97
C LEU A 137 -18.98 -20.28 -27.38
N LYS A 138 -20.17 -20.90 -27.42
CA LYS A 138 -20.37 -22.33 -27.18
C LYS A 138 -20.31 -23.06 -28.52
N ARG A 139 -19.11 -23.31 -29.07
CA ARG A 139 -18.94 -24.41 -30.04
C ARG A 139 -17.47 -24.74 -30.30
N ALA A 140 -17.23 -26.03 -30.48
CA ALA A 140 -16.06 -26.67 -31.06
C ALA A 140 -14.86 -26.92 -30.12
N ASP A 141 -15.00 -27.96 -29.27
CA ASP A 141 -13.99 -29.02 -29.26
C ASP A 141 -14.51 -30.30 -28.57
N ARG A 142 -15.14 -31.18 -29.35
CA ARG A 142 -15.31 -32.60 -29.01
C ARG A 142 -15.57 -33.38 -30.30
N ALA A 143 -14.50 -33.73 -31.00
CA ALA A 143 -14.56 -34.70 -32.09
C ALA A 143 -13.19 -35.35 -32.31
N ARG A 144 -12.67 -36.07 -31.32
CA ARG A 144 -11.63 -37.09 -31.49
C ARG A 144 -11.76 -38.16 -30.42
N HIS A 145 -12.52 -39.20 -30.74
CA HIS A 145 -12.31 -40.61 -30.42
C HIS A 145 -13.64 -41.29 -30.67
N ASP A 146 -13.72 -42.04 -31.78
CA ASP A 146 -14.55 -43.23 -31.98
C ASP A 146 -14.38 -43.66 -33.44
N ALA A 147 -13.31 -44.38 -33.71
CA ALA A 147 -13.11 -45.12 -34.94
C ALA A 147 -12.23 -46.33 -34.65
N GLU A 148 -12.77 -47.31 -33.92
CA GLU A 148 -12.31 -48.69 -34.02
C GLU A 148 -13.43 -49.65 -33.61
N GLY A 149 -13.81 -50.55 -34.52
CA GLY A 149 -14.39 -51.84 -34.19
C GLY A 149 -15.88 -52.04 -34.47
N THR A 150 -16.25 -52.28 -35.73
CA THR A 150 -17.24 -53.33 -36.06
C THR A 150 -17.04 -53.80 -37.50
N ASP A 151 -16.27 -54.87 -37.69
CA ASP A 151 -16.71 -56.19 -38.22
C ASP A 151 -15.45 -57.08 -38.39
#